data_AF-A0A3M2SVS1-F1
#
_entry.id   AF-A0A3M2SVS1-F1
#
_cell.length_a   1.000
_cell.length_b   1.000
_cell.length_c   1.000
_cell.angle_alpha   90.00
_cell.angle_beta   90.00
_cell.angle_gamma   90.00
#
_symmetry.space_group_name_H-M   'P 1'
#
loop_
_entity.id
_entity.type
_entity.pdbx_description
1 polymer ?
#
loop_
_entity_poly.entity_id
_entity_poly.type
_entity_poly.pdbx_seq_one_letter_code
_entity_poly.pdbx_strand_id
1 'polypeptide(L)'
;MPVNDPKVHNPFGVGYTTESRIVENESGLDLDVARNRVFKIINENKINPVTGTPVGFNIFPFYSQLLLAHPYEFAEHAVWVTRHDDDELFPAGKHTMQSLGGDGLASAIKRRQVDTATETSVRNQDIVIWHTFGSTHNPRIEDWPVMPVEKMDVGFKPVNFFTGNPGVDVSQSTQERNKSVLVQSSATESTSGCCKSRL
;
A
#
# COMPACT_ATOMS: atom_id res chain seq x y z
N MET A 1 -21.50 9.60 -4.59
CA MET A 1 -22.67 10.30 -4.03
C MET A 1 -23.73 9.26 -3.72
N PRO A 2 -24.47 9.36 -2.61
CA PRO A 2 -25.55 8.40 -2.35
C PRO A 2 -26.58 8.49 -3.48
N VAL A 3 -26.88 7.34 -4.10
CA VAL A 3 -27.81 7.25 -5.24
C VAL A 3 -29.26 7.52 -4.82
N ASN A 4 -29.57 7.34 -3.54
CA ASN A 4 -30.92 7.45 -2.97
C ASN A 4 -31.09 8.62 -1.99
N ASP A 5 -30.21 9.62 -2.02
CA ASP A 5 -30.36 10.82 -1.19
C ASP A 5 -31.07 11.92 -2.00
N PRO A 6 -32.33 12.27 -1.70
CA PRO A 6 -33.06 13.32 -2.40
C PRO A 6 -32.44 14.71 -2.25
N LYS A 7 -31.50 14.91 -1.31
CA LYS A 7 -30.74 16.16 -1.16
C LYS A 7 -29.57 16.26 -2.13
N VAL A 8 -29.24 15.19 -2.85
CA VAL A 8 -28.07 15.09 -3.70
C VAL A 8 -28.49 15.02 -5.17
N HIS A 9 -28.12 16.03 -5.95
CA HIS A 9 -28.40 16.07 -7.39
C HIS A 9 -27.49 15.10 -8.15
N ASN A 10 -27.95 13.86 -8.35
CA ASN A 10 -27.26 12.82 -9.12
C ASN A 10 -28.24 12.12 -10.10
N PRO A 11 -28.83 12.85 -11.06
CA PRO A 11 -29.95 12.37 -11.89
C PRO A 11 -29.64 11.13 -12.73
N PHE A 12 -28.37 10.92 -13.08
CA PHE A 12 -27.92 9.80 -13.90
C PHE A 12 -27.23 8.69 -13.10
N GLY A 13 -27.09 8.84 -11.78
CA GLY A 13 -26.48 7.82 -10.92
C GLY A 13 -24.97 7.58 -11.12
N VAL A 14 -24.29 8.38 -11.94
CA VAL A 14 -22.87 8.18 -12.30
C VAL A 14 -21.88 8.85 -11.34
N GLY A 15 -22.35 9.75 -10.48
CA GLY A 15 -21.48 10.53 -9.60
C GLY A 15 -20.94 9.75 -8.41
N TYR A 16 -19.62 9.78 -8.20
CA TYR A 16 -18.97 9.31 -6.98
C TYR A 16 -18.40 10.50 -6.16
N THR A 17 -18.09 10.25 -4.89
CA THR A 17 -17.41 11.22 -4.02
C THR A 17 -16.37 10.48 -3.19
N THR A 18 -15.45 11.23 -2.60
CA THR A 18 -14.46 10.71 -1.66
C THR A 18 -14.73 11.25 -0.27
N GLU A 19 -14.62 10.41 0.73
CA GLU A 19 -14.64 10.81 2.13
C GLU A 19 -13.23 10.65 2.70
N SER A 20 -12.80 11.61 3.53
CA SER A 20 -11.51 11.55 4.21
C SER A 20 -11.74 11.65 5.72
N ARG A 21 -11.12 10.75 6.47
CA ARG A 21 -11.17 10.72 7.93
C ARG A 21 -9.75 10.70 8.47
N ILE A 22 -9.46 11.59 9.42
CA ILE A 22 -8.17 11.58 10.14
C ILE A 22 -8.18 10.46 11.16
N VAL A 23 -7.05 9.75 11.25
CA VAL A 23 -6.78 8.76 12.29
C VAL A 23 -6.29 9.55 13.50
N GLU A 24 -7.11 9.63 14.54
CA GLU A 24 -6.82 10.47 15.71
C GLU A 24 -5.93 9.73 16.72
N ASN A 25 -6.12 8.42 16.90
CA ASN A 25 -5.38 7.61 17.87
C ASN A 25 -4.72 6.39 17.23
N GLU A 26 -3.76 5.80 17.94
CA GLU A 26 -3.14 4.54 17.56
C GLU A 26 -4.20 3.47 17.27
N SER A 27 -4.09 2.82 16.11
CA SER A 27 -5.09 1.84 15.68
C SER A 27 -4.57 0.94 14.55
N GLY A 28 -5.18 -0.25 14.47
CA GLY A 28 -5.16 -1.10 13.29
C GLY A 28 -6.28 -0.73 12.31
N LEU A 29 -5.97 -0.77 11.02
CA LEU A 29 -6.81 -0.34 9.93
C LEU A 29 -6.74 -1.34 8.78
N ASP A 30 -7.90 -1.72 8.27
CA ASP A 30 -8.01 -2.67 7.16
C ASP A 30 -8.14 -1.99 5.81
N LEU A 31 -7.67 -2.70 4.78
CA LEU A 31 -7.94 -2.38 3.39
C LEU A 31 -9.41 -2.63 3.05
N ASP A 32 -9.96 -1.85 2.13
CA ASP A 32 -11.33 -2.05 1.63
C ASP A 32 -11.31 -1.86 0.10
N VAL A 33 -11.32 -2.99 -0.61
CA VAL A 33 -11.32 -3.04 -2.07
C VAL A 33 -12.62 -2.46 -2.64
N ALA A 34 -13.75 -2.70 -1.98
CA ALA A 34 -15.07 -2.27 -2.46
C ALA A 34 -15.22 -0.74 -2.42
N ARG A 35 -14.57 -0.08 -1.45
CA ARG A 35 -14.54 1.39 -1.34
C ARG A 35 -13.28 2.02 -1.92
N ASN A 36 -12.33 1.23 -2.41
CA ASN A 36 -11.00 1.67 -2.83
C ASN A 36 -10.33 2.56 -1.76
N ARG A 37 -10.26 2.03 -0.53
CA ARG A 37 -9.68 2.76 0.60
C ARG A 37 -8.20 3.03 0.35
N VAL A 38 -7.78 4.27 0.59
CA VAL A 38 -6.40 4.71 0.47
C VAL A 38 -5.95 5.35 1.77
N PHE A 39 -4.76 4.99 2.24
CA PHE A 39 -4.11 5.61 3.38
C PHE A 39 -3.22 6.75 2.92
N LYS A 40 -3.33 7.91 3.58
CA LYS A 40 -2.54 9.11 3.28
C LYS A 40 -1.76 9.52 4.53
N ILE A 41 -0.48 9.77 4.36
CA ILE A 41 0.40 10.39 5.34
C ILE A 41 0.48 11.86 4.95
N ILE A 42 -0.10 12.73 5.76
CA ILE A 42 -0.20 14.16 5.44
C ILE A 42 0.50 15.00 6.49
N ASN A 43 0.97 16.18 6.08
CA ASN A 43 1.43 17.21 7.00
C ASN A 43 0.40 18.36 6.97
N GLU A 44 -0.45 18.44 8.00
CA GLU A 44 -1.50 19.47 8.09
C GLU A 44 -0.94 20.89 8.18
N ASN A 45 0.32 21.05 8.63
CA ASN A 45 0.99 22.36 8.75
C ASN A 45 1.51 22.89 7.41
N LYS A 46 1.48 22.11 6.33
CA LYS A 46 1.92 22.51 5.00
C LYS A 46 0.80 22.30 3.98
N ILE A 47 0.26 23.41 3.50
CA ILE A 47 -0.85 23.40 2.53
C ILE A 47 -0.31 23.62 1.12
N ASN A 48 -0.78 22.81 0.19
CA ASN A 48 -0.52 23.01 -1.23
C ASN A 48 -1.31 24.22 -1.75
N PRO A 49 -0.66 25.20 -2.39
CA PRO A 49 -1.32 26.44 -2.81
C PRO A 49 -2.31 26.27 -3.97
N VAL A 50 -2.21 25.18 -4.75
CA VAL A 50 -3.06 24.91 -5.91
C VAL A 50 -4.34 24.19 -5.48
N THR A 51 -4.22 23.17 -4.64
CA THR A 51 -5.35 22.33 -4.23
C THR A 51 -6.01 22.80 -2.94
N GLY A 52 -5.36 23.66 -2.16
CA GLY A 52 -5.83 24.12 -0.84
C GLY A 52 -5.87 23.02 0.22
N THR A 53 -5.16 21.91 0.00
CA THR A 53 -5.16 20.72 0.87
C THR A 53 -3.75 20.43 1.40
N PRO A 54 -3.62 19.71 2.54
CA PRO A 54 -2.34 19.30 3.08
C PRO A 54 -1.48 18.51 2.07
N VAL A 55 -0.18 18.75 2.10
CA VAL A 55 0.82 17.97 1.35
C VAL A 55 0.99 16.58 1.98
N GLY A 56 1.28 15.56 1.18
CA GLY A 56 1.51 14.22 1.73
C GLY A 56 1.90 13.16 0.72
N PHE A 57 1.88 11.92 1.18
CA PHE A 57 2.08 10.72 0.39
C PHE A 57 0.93 9.75 0.64
N ASN A 58 0.44 9.13 -0.43
CA ASN A 58 -0.46 8.00 -0.33
C ASN A 58 0.34 6.70 -0.31
N ILE A 59 -0.08 5.78 0.54
CA ILE A 59 0.38 4.40 0.51
C ILE A 59 -0.33 3.70 -0.64
N PHE A 60 0.44 3.03 -1.49
CA PHE A 60 -0.04 2.09 -2.48
C PHE A 60 0.18 0.69 -1.92
N PRO A 61 -0.78 0.17 -1.14
CA PRO A 61 -0.61 -1.09 -0.45
C PRO A 61 -0.65 -2.25 -1.43
N PHE A 62 0.04 -3.32 -1.07
CA PHE A 62 -0.18 -4.60 -1.72
C PHE A 62 -1.42 -5.24 -1.08
N TYR A 63 -2.47 -5.46 -1.89
CA TYR A 63 -3.70 -6.07 -1.40
C TYR A 63 -3.48 -7.57 -1.24
N SER A 64 -3.33 -8.01 0.00
CA SER A 64 -3.16 -9.41 0.36
C SER A 64 -4.18 -9.89 1.38
N GLN A 65 -4.39 -11.20 1.40
CA GLN A 65 -5.14 -11.88 2.45
C GLN A 65 -4.41 -11.73 3.79
N LEU A 66 -5.15 -11.35 4.84
CA LEU A 66 -4.64 -11.35 6.22
C LEU A 66 -4.47 -12.78 6.74
N LEU A 67 -3.84 -12.92 7.90
CA LEU A 67 -3.51 -14.21 8.48
C LEU A 67 -4.76 -15.12 8.59
N LEU A 68 -4.67 -16.31 8.00
CA LEU A 68 -5.76 -17.31 8.01
C LEU A 68 -5.75 -18.22 9.26
N ALA A 69 -4.63 -18.23 9.99
CA ALA A 69 -4.40 -19.07 11.15
C ALA A 69 -4.82 -18.38 12.46
N HIS A 70 -4.35 -18.90 13.59
CA HIS A 70 -4.50 -18.24 14.89
C HIS A 70 -3.91 -16.82 14.83
N PRO A 71 -4.58 -15.80 15.41
CA PRO A 71 -4.13 -14.42 15.35
C PRO A 71 -2.70 -14.26 15.88
N TYR A 72 -1.87 -13.59 15.09
CA TYR A 72 -0.64 -12.95 15.51
C TYR A 72 -0.85 -11.46 15.33
N GLU A 73 -0.55 -10.68 16.38
CA GLU A 73 -1.04 -9.31 16.56
C GLU A 73 -0.86 -8.43 15.31
N PHE A 74 0.36 -8.28 14.78
CA PHE A 74 0.60 -7.40 13.63
C PHE A 74 -0.12 -7.83 12.34
N ALA A 75 -0.52 -9.09 12.24
CA ALA A 75 -1.16 -9.66 11.06
C ALA A 75 -2.70 -9.64 11.13
N GLU A 76 -3.27 -9.09 12.21
CA GLU A 76 -4.71 -8.90 12.37
C GLU A 76 -5.28 -7.76 11.51
N HIS A 77 -4.44 -6.78 11.16
CA HIS A 77 -4.80 -5.65 10.32
C HIS A 77 -3.76 -5.38 9.24
N ALA A 78 -4.20 -4.82 8.12
CA ALA A 78 -3.34 -4.54 6.97
C ALA A 78 -2.42 -3.33 7.19
N VAL A 79 -2.86 -2.35 7.96
CA VAL A 79 -2.10 -1.14 8.30
C VAL A 79 -2.24 -0.85 9.78
N TRP A 80 -1.16 -0.52 10.45
CA TRP A 80 -1.16 -0.02 11.81
C TRP A 80 -0.53 1.36 11.85
N VAL A 81 -1.06 2.22 12.71
CA VAL A 81 -0.48 3.52 13.02
C VAL A 81 -0.21 3.56 14.51
N THR A 82 1.04 3.80 14.88
CA THR A 82 1.48 4.00 16.27
C THR A 82 2.17 5.33 16.40
N ARG A 83 2.27 5.84 17.64
CA ARG A 83 3.26 6.85 17.95
C ARG A 83 4.66 6.28 17.79
N HIS A 84 5.59 7.15 17.46
CA HIS A 84 7.01 6.81 17.48
C HIS A 84 7.50 6.59 18.91
N ASP A 85 8.25 5.50 19.09
CA ASP A 85 8.98 5.15 20.30
C ASP A 85 10.32 4.52 19.85
N ASP A 86 11.44 5.00 20.40
CA ASP A 86 12.79 4.58 20.01
C ASP A 86 13.02 3.06 20.22
N ASP A 87 12.29 2.45 21.15
CA ASP A 87 12.40 1.03 21.50
C ASP A 87 11.42 0.11 20.74
N GLU A 88 10.48 0.68 19.98
CA GLU A 88 9.42 -0.05 19.27
C GLU A 88 9.80 -0.30 17.80
N LEU A 89 10.66 -1.30 17.60
CA LEU A 89 11.19 -1.66 16.27
C LEU A 89 10.56 -2.94 15.68
N PHE A 90 9.99 -3.79 16.53
CA PHE A 90 9.57 -5.15 16.15
C PHE A 90 8.06 -5.33 16.35
N PRO A 91 7.27 -5.51 15.27
CA PRO A 91 5.82 -5.52 15.38
C PRO A 91 5.24 -6.77 16.07
N ALA A 92 6.04 -7.83 16.19
CA ALA A 92 5.71 -9.05 16.92
C ALA A 92 6.40 -9.15 18.30
N GLY A 93 7.06 -8.08 18.75
CA GLY A 93 7.84 -8.05 20.00
C GLY A 93 9.32 -8.42 19.83
N LYS A 94 10.13 -8.15 20.87
CA LYS A 94 11.60 -8.33 20.86
C LYS A 94 12.04 -9.81 20.85
N HIS A 95 11.25 -10.70 21.44
CA HIS A 95 11.56 -12.13 21.58
C HIS A 95 10.43 -12.99 21.00
N THR A 96 10.61 -13.47 19.76
CA THR A 96 9.56 -14.17 19.00
C THR A 96 9.60 -15.69 19.13
N MET A 97 10.78 -16.26 19.34
CA MET A 97 10.97 -17.72 19.46
C MET A 97 10.20 -18.27 20.67
N GLN A 98 9.25 -19.18 20.41
CA GLN A 98 8.38 -19.79 21.43
C GLN A 98 7.56 -18.78 22.26
N SER A 99 7.34 -17.58 21.72
CA SER A 99 6.52 -16.56 22.38
C SER A 99 5.07 -17.04 22.53
N LEU A 100 4.44 -16.67 23.65
CA LEU A 100 3.01 -16.86 23.87
C LEU A 100 2.18 -15.70 23.31
N GLY A 101 2.81 -14.71 22.67
CA GLY A 101 2.20 -13.43 22.28
C GLY A 101 2.13 -12.44 23.44
N GLY A 102 1.44 -11.32 23.25
CA GLY A 102 1.21 -10.31 24.28
C GLY A 102 2.19 -9.12 24.28
N ASP A 103 3.16 -9.12 23.36
CA ASP A 103 4.20 -8.08 23.24
C ASP A 103 4.31 -7.48 21.84
N GLY A 104 3.32 -7.73 20.97
CA GLY A 104 3.26 -7.13 19.63
C GLY A 104 2.59 -5.76 19.61
N LEU A 105 2.30 -5.28 18.39
CA LEU A 105 1.67 -3.98 18.15
C LEU A 105 0.32 -3.82 18.87
N ALA A 106 -0.56 -4.82 18.77
CA ALA A 106 -1.90 -4.73 19.35
C ALA A 106 -1.82 -4.59 20.89
N SER A 107 -0.92 -5.36 21.51
CA SER A 107 -0.66 -5.30 22.95
C SER A 107 0.01 -3.99 23.36
N ALA A 108 0.96 -3.48 22.58
CA ALA A 108 1.60 -2.18 22.82
C ALA A 108 0.59 -1.04 22.79
N ILE A 109 -0.24 -0.96 21.74
CA ILE A 109 -1.32 0.02 21.61
C ILE A 109 -2.28 -0.10 22.79
N LYS A 110 -2.72 -1.32 23.12
CA LYS A 110 -3.65 -1.56 24.24
C LYS A 110 -3.07 -1.12 25.59
N ARG A 111 -1.78 -1.39 25.85
CA ARG A 111 -1.11 -0.95 27.07
C ARG A 111 -1.12 0.58 27.19
N ARG A 112 -0.79 1.28 26.10
CA ARG A 112 -0.80 2.75 26.06
C ARG A 112 -2.20 3.34 26.21
N GLN A 113 -3.23 2.69 25.67
CA GLN A 113 -4.63 3.12 25.83
C GLN A 113 -5.15 2.98 27.26
N VAL A 114 -4.66 1.99 28.01
CA VAL A 114 -5.05 1.79 29.42
C VAL A 114 -4.30 2.74 30.36
N ASP A 115 -3.06 3.09 30.02
CA ASP A 115 -2.27 4.04 30.80
C ASP A 115 -2.75 5.49 30.56
N THR A 116 -3.46 6.03 31.55
CA THR A 116 -3.98 7.41 31.49
C THR A 116 -2.90 8.50 31.45
N ALA A 117 -1.64 8.15 31.74
CA ALA A 117 -0.52 9.08 31.61
C ALA A 117 0.05 9.16 30.18
N THR A 118 -0.30 8.21 29.30
CA THR A 118 0.24 8.13 27.95
C THR A 118 -0.72 8.78 26.94
N GLU A 119 -0.22 9.77 26.19
CA GLU A 119 -0.96 10.35 25.08
C GLU A 119 -0.99 9.37 23.90
N THR A 120 -2.19 8.92 23.51
CA THR A 120 -2.39 7.96 22.41
C THR A 120 -2.74 8.61 21.07
N SER A 121 -2.74 9.95 21.03
CA SER A 121 -2.99 10.71 19.81
C SER A 121 -1.85 10.52 18.80
N VAL A 122 -2.20 10.31 17.54
CA VAL A 122 -1.26 10.19 16.41
C VAL A 122 -1.39 11.36 15.43
N ARG A 123 -2.34 12.26 15.64
CA ARG A 123 -2.56 13.41 14.75
C ARG A 123 -1.53 14.50 14.99
N ASN A 124 -0.82 14.91 13.93
CA ASN A 124 0.29 15.89 13.99
C ASN A 124 1.37 15.54 15.02
N GLN A 125 1.60 14.24 15.24
CA GLN A 125 2.67 13.72 16.07
C GLN A 125 3.69 12.96 15.21
N ASP A 126 4.80 12.57 15.82
CA ASP A 126 5.72 11.62 15.23
C ASP A 126 5.09 10.22 15.26
N ILE A 127 4.91 9.64 14.09
CA ILE A 127 4.18 8.39 13.90
C ILE A 127 5.03 7.36 13.17
N VAL A 128 4.70 6.09 13.39
CA VAL A 128 5.19 4.96 12.63
C VAL A 128 4.00 4.26 11.98
N ILE A 129 4.18 3.88 10.71
CA ILE A 129 3.19 3.11 9.96
C ILE A 129 3.74 1.72 9.68
N TRP A 130 2.97 0.72 10.07
CA TRP A 130 3.28 -0.69 9.85
C TRP A 130 2.33 -1.25 8.82
N HIS A 131 2.82 -1.60 7.64
CA HIS A 131 1.99 -2.20 6.59
C HIS A 131 2.26 -3.70 6.52
N THR A 132 1.23 -4.49 6.83
CA THR A 132 1.25 -5.94 6.69
C THR A 132 0.79 -6.35 5.29
N PHE A 133 1.62 -7.11 4.60
CA PHE A 133 1.31 -7.68 3.29
C PHE A 133 2.04 -9.01 3.09
N GLY A 134 1.53 -9.85 2.18
CA GLY A 134 2.13 -11.17 1.89
C GLY A 134 1.42 -11.94 0.75
N SER A 135 1.79 -13.21 0.56
CA SER A 135 1.10 -14.14 -0.34
C SER A 135 0.46 -15.26 0.47
N THR A 136 -0.75 -15.65 0.08
CA THR A 136 -1.30 -16.96 0.45
C THR A 136 -0.80 -17.98 -0.57
N HIS A 137 0.35 -18.58 -0.28
CA HIS A 137 1.04 -19.43 -1.24
C HIS A 137 0.43 -20.85 -1.26
N ASN A 138 -0.33 -21.15 -2.32
CA ASN A 138 -0.81 -22.49 -2.66
C ASN A 138 0.12 -23.07 -3.75
N PRO A 139 1.06 -23.96 -3.41
CA PRO A 139 2.08 -24.41 -4.36
C PRO A 139 1.49 -25.04 -5.61
N ARG A 140 2.18 -24.84 -6.74
CA ARG A 140 1.87 -25.45 -8.03
C ARG A 140 3.05 -26.30 -8.52
N ILE A 141 2.81 -27.12 -9.54
CA ILE A 141 3.86 -28.01 -10.07
C ILE A 141 5.04 -27.22 -10.66
N GLU A 142 4.78 -26.02 -11.18
CA GLU A 142 5.80 -25.11 -11.70
C GLU A 142 6.74 -24.56 -10.62
N ASP A 143 6.38 -24.66 -9.34
CA ASP A 143 7.22 -24.22 -8.23
C ASP A 143 8.33 -25.25 -7.90
N TRP A 144 8.31 -26.42 -8.55
CA TRP A 144 9.26 -27.52 -8.33
C TRP A 144 10.16 -27.74 -9.56
N PRO A 145 11.46 -28.05 -9.38
CA PRO A 145 12.22 -28.19 -8.13
C PRO A 145 12.72 -26.86 -7.55
N VAL A 146 12.57 -25.78 -8.30
CA VAL A 146 12.98 -24.44 -7.91
C VAL A 146 11.88 -23.48 -8.29
N MET A 147 11.31 -22.80 -7.29
CA MET A 147 10.21 -21.87 -7.46
C MET A 147 10.66 -20.64 -8.26
N PRO A 148 9.95 -20.26 -9.34
CA PRO A 148 10.14 -18.97 -9.99
C PRO A 148 9.80 -17.80 -9.05
N VAL A 149 10.31 -16.60 -9.36
CA VAL A 149 10.06 -15.42 -8.53
C VAL A 149 8.59 -15.00 -8.59
N GLU A 150 7.96 -14.90 -7.42
CA GLU A 150 6.71 -14.16 -7.19
C GLU A 150 7.06 -12.76 -6.63
N LYS A 151 6.39 -11.70 -7.12
CA LYS A 151 6.71 -10.30 -6.76
C LYS A 151 5.54 -9.66 -6.04
N MET A 152 5.85 -8.89 -5.00
CA MET A 152 4.93 -7.99 -4.31
C MET A 152 5.54 -6.60 -4.29
N ASP A 153 4.76 -5.61 -4.71
CA ASP A 153 5.20 -4.23 -4.75
C ASP A 153 4.32 -3.38 -3.84
N VAL A 154 4.96 -2.64 -2.95
CA VAL A 154 4.36 -1.58 -2.15
C VAL A 154 5.01 -0.28 -2.58
N GLY A 155 4.23 0.79 -2.69
CA GLY A 155 4.75 2.08 -3.11
C GLY A 155 4.22 3.23 -2.29
N PHE A 156 4.91 4.36 -2.36
CA PHE A 156 4.40 5.64 -1.90
C PHE A 156 4.27 6.57 -3.08
N LYS A 157 3.12 7.24 -3.20
CA LYS A 157 2.84 8.20 -4.26
C LYS A 157 2.63 9.58 -3.66
N PRO A 158 3.32 10.63 -4.12
CA PRO A 158 3.08 11.98 -3.64
C PRO A 158 1.65 12.40 -3.94
N VAL A 159 0.97 13.01 -2.98
CA VAL A 159 -0.38 13.56 -3.13
C VAL A 159 -0.41 14.97 -2.63
N ASN A 160 -0.73 15.89 -3.55
CA ASN A 160 -0.67 17.32 -3.34
C ASN A 160 0.70 17.78 -2.81
N PHE A 161 1.75 16.98 -2.96
CA PHE A 161 3.09 17.33 -2.47
C PHE A 161 3.73 18.40 -3.36
N PHE A 162 3.53 18.28 -4.67
CA PHE A 162 4.02 19.21 -5.67
C PHE A 162 2.88 20.09 -6.19
N THR A 163 3.22 21.25 -6.75
CA THR A 163 2.26 22.17 -7.40
C THR A 163 1.88 21.74 -8.83
N GLY A 164 2.60 20.77 -9.39
CA GLY A 164 2.38 20.21 -10.72
C GLY A 164 3.15 18.89 -10.88
N ASN A 165 3.21 18.37 -12.10
CA ASN A 165 3.96 17.16 -12.40
C ASN A 165 5.47 17.39 -12.20
N PRO A 166 6.14 16.72 -11.24
CA PRO A 166 7.56 16.93 -10.96
C PRO A 166 8.48 16.37 -12.06
N GLY A 167 7.96 15.62 -13.04
CA GLY A 167 8.75 15.07 -14.15
C GLY A 167 8.71 15.89 -15.44
N VAL A 168 8.12 17.09 -15.43
CA VAL A 168 7.95 17.91 -16.66
C VAL A 168 9.27 18.44 -17.21
N ASP A 169 10.30 18.53 -16.38
CA ASP A 169 11.65 18.97 -16.73
C ASP A 169 12.56 17.81 -17.20
N VAL A 170 12.07 16.57 -17.17
CA VAL A 170 12.79 15.41 -17.69
C VAL A 170 12.83 15.48 -19.21
N SER A 171 14.04 15.47 -19.79
CA SER A 171 14.23 15.50 -21.24
C SER A 171 13.51 14.34 -21.92
N GLN A 172 12.80 14.63 -23.01
CA GLN A 172 12.17 13.59 -23.81
C GLN A 172 13.19 12.58 -24.31
N SER A 173 12.77 11.32 -24.35
CA SER A 173 13.54 10.25 -24.97
C SER A 173 13.63 10.50 -26.49
N THR A 174 14.84 10.65 -27.01
CA THR A 174 15.08 10.84 -28.45
C THR A 174 15.75 9.62 -29.06
N GLN A 175 15.45 9.31 -30.32
CA GLN A 175 16.01 8.13 -30.99
C GLN A 175 17.50 8.28 -31.30
N GLU A 176 17.99 9.51 -31.48
CA GLU A 176 19.40 9.83 -31.64
C GLU A 176 20.22 9.33 -30.44
N ARG A 177 19.63 9.38 -29.23
CA ARG A 177 20.26 8.90 -28.00
C ARG A 177 19.97 7.42 -27.74
N ASN A 178 18.71 6.99 -27.88
CA ASN A 178 18.30 5.64 -27.49
C ASN A 178 18.66 4.56 -28.53
N LYS A 179 18.87 4.97 -29.79
CA LYS A 179 19.19 4.09 -30.93
C LYS A 179 18.27 2.86 -31.03
N SER A 180 17.02 2.98 -30.58
CA SER A 180 16.08 1.86 -30.69
C SER A 180 15.66 1.73 -32.15
N VAL A 181 15.83 0.54 -32.71
CA VAL A 181 15.44 0.21 -34.08
C VAL A 181 14.28 -0.79 -34.03
N LEU A 182 13.30 -0.63 -34.92
CA LEU A 182 12.24 -1.61 -35.09
C LEU A 182 12.89 -2.92 -35.54
N VAL A 183 12.79 -3.97 -34.70
CA VAL A 183 13.18 -5.32 -35.13
C VAL A 183 12.17 -5.76 -36.18
N GLN A 184 12.57 -5.76 -37.44
CA GLN A 184 11.77 -6.36 -38.49
C GLN A 184 11.76 -7.87 -38.24
N SER A 185 10.61 -8.43 -37.86
CA SER A 185 10.42 -9.87 -37.92
C SER A 185 10.56 -10.24 -39.39
N SER A 186 11.61 -10.99 -39.75
CA SER A 186 11.75 -11.56 -41.08
C SER A 186 10.67 -12.62 -41.28
N ALA A 187 9.46 -12.17 -41.62
CA ALA A 187 8.50 -12.99 -42.34
C ALA A 187 9.02 -13.12 -43.78
N THR A 188 10.05 -13.95 -43.95
CA THR A 188 10.47 -14.45 -45.25
C THR A 188 11.13 -15.80 -45.03
N GLU A 189 10.29 -16.84 -45.16
CA GLU A 189 10.61 -18.08 -45.86
C GLU A 189 12.08 -18.53 -45.84
N SER A 190 12.44 -19.33 -44.83
CA SER A 190 13.29 -20.49 -45.07
C SER A 190 12.62 -21.72 -44.45
N THR A 191 11.84 -22.39 -45.28
CA THR A 191 11.47 -23.79 -45.10
C THR A 191 12.73 -24.65 -45.18
N SER A 192 13.48 -24.76 -44.10
CA SER A 192 14.34 -25.92 -43.86
C SER A 192 14.40 -26.18 -42.36
N GLY A 193 13.85 -27.33 -41.97
CA GLY A 193 13.34 -27.57 -40.63
C GLY A 193 14.39 -27.75 -39.53
N CYS A 194 13.95 -27.49 -38.30
CA CYS A 194 14.56 -28.10 -37.11
C CYS A 194 13.59 -28.27 -35.93
N CYS A 195 12.36 -27.73 -35.98
CA CYS A 195 11.40 -27.88 -34.89
C CYS A 195 10.06 -28.39 -35.42
N LYS A 196 9.88 -29.71 -35.46
CA LYS A 196 8.54 -30.29 -35.55
C LYS A 196 7.88 -30.16 -34.18
N SER A 197 6.78 -29.44 -34.05
CA SER A 197 5.93 -29.57 -32.88
C SER A 197 5.40 -30.99 -32.83
N ARG A 198 5.72 -31.72 -31.76
CA ARG A 198 4.91 -32.85 -31.34
C ARG A 198 4.03 -32.35 -30.21
N LEU A 199 2.82 -31.96 -30.59
CA LEU A 199 1.58 -31.97 -29.82
C LEU A 199 0.45 -31.69 -30.82
#